data_AF-A0A665VC05-F1
#
_entry.id   AF-A0A665VC05-F1
#
_cell.length_a   1.000
_cell.length_b   1.000
_cell.length_c   1.000
_cell.angle_alpha   90.00
_cell.angle_beta   90.00
_cell.angle_gamma   90.00
#
_symmetry.space_group_name_H-M   'P 1'
#
loop_
_entity.id
_entity.type
_entity.pdbx_description
1 polymer ?
#
loop_
_entity_poly.entity_id
_entity_poly.type
_entity_poly.pdbx_seq_one_letter_code
_entity_poly.pdbx_strand_id
1 'polypeptide(L)'
;MIKLINKGVLVYLFESFFFSLSFRITPRDAGRETCVYPLPEPQDLFQASQMKFEDFQRDLRKLRKDLNGMVVNLPYKAFPGILKLLFTQTKLLFLLIYFPPAKTELETQEKQLEDTHKIFLELSLSFSVKPKAGEKEVSPNTFFSFWHEFSTDFKDQWKKQNKLMLQER
;
A
#
# COMPACT_ATOMS: atom_id res chain seq x y z
N MET A 1 0.04 6.42 -1.80
CA MET A 1 0.81 5.18 -1.64
C MET A 1 1.51 5.12 -0.30
N ILE A 2 2.44 6.02 0.04
CA ILE A 2 3.01 6.05 1.40
C ILE A 2 1.99 6.40 2.48
N LYS A 3 0.96 7.21 2.21
CA LYS A 3 -0.18 7.34 3.15
C LYS A 3 -1.17 6.15 3.16
N LEU A 4 -1.19 5.31 2.13
CA LEU A 4 -1.99 4.07 2.09
C LEU A 4 -1.22 2.89 2.70
N ILE A 5 0.12 2.92 2.63
CA ILE A 5 1.06 1.93 3.16
C ILE A 5 1.44 2.28 4.62
N ASN A 6 1.63 3.56 4.99
CA ASN A 6 1.90 4.02 6.38
C ASN A 6 0.66 4.04 7.29
N LYS A 7 -0.56 3.93 6.77
CA LYS A 7 -1.76 3.86 7.63
C LYS A 7 -2.44 2.52 7.49
N GLY A 8 -1.67 1.48 7.78
CA GLY A 8 -2.21 0.23 8.20
C GLY A 8 -3.12 -0.48 7.21
N VAL A 9 -3.26 -0.15 5.93
CA VAL A 9 -4.20 -0.93 5.10
C VAL A 9 -3.70 -2.36 4.96
N LEU A 10 -2.39 -2.59 4.75
CA LEU A 10 -1.85 -3.95 4.74
C LEU A 10 -1.77 -4.58 6.14
N VAL A 11 -1.50 -3.81 7.19
CA VAL A 11 -1.44 -4.30 8.58
C VAL A 11 -2.85 -4.51 9.16
N TYR A 12 -3.84 -3.73 8.79
CA TYR A 12 -5.28 -3.89 9.06
C TYR A 12 -5.84 -4.98 8.17
N LEU A 13 -5.37 -5.19 6.94
CA LEU A 13 -5.67 -6.42 6.22
C LEU A 13 -5.06 -7.61 6.98
N PHE A 14 -3.82 -7.56 7.45
CA PHE A 14 -3.18 -8.64 8.21
C PHE A 14 -3.89 -8.93 9.55
N GLU A 15 -4.04 -7.90 10.39
CA GLU A 15 -4.66 -7.93 11.70
C GLU A 15 -6.17 -8.12 11.58
N SER A 16 -6.89 -7.40 10.73
CA SER A 16 -8.33 -7.67 10.56
C SER A 16 -8.58 -9.01 9.89
N PHE A 17 -7.69 -9.57 9.07
CA PHE A 17 -7.93 -10.90 8.50
C PHE A 17 -7.72 -12.00 9.55
N PHE A 18 -6.62 -11.96 10.32
CA PHE A 18 -6.40 -12.90 11.43
C PHE A 18 -7.34 -12.66 12.62
N PHE A 19 -7.55 -11.42 13.03
CA PHE A 19 -8.44 -11.02 14.12
C PHE A 19 -9.92 -11.15 13.74
N SER A 20 -10.32 -10.93 12.48
CA SER A 20 -11.72 -11.19 12.08
C SER A 20 -12.01 -12.67 11.99
N LEU A 21 -11.10 -13.46 11.42
CA LEU A 21 -11.21 -14.92 11.39
C LEU A 21 -11.16 -15.53 12.79
N SER A 22 -10.39 -14.94 13.72
CA SER A 22 -10.17 -15.49 15.08
C SER A 22 -11.03 -14.88 16.21
N PHE A 23 -11.55 -13.64 16.08
CA PHE A 23 -12.29 -12.94 17.16
C PHE A 23 -13.75 -12.60 16.78
N ARG A 24 -14.07 -12.41 15.49
CA ARG A 24 -15.40 -11.92 15.05
C ARG A 24 -16.38 -13.00 14.61
N ILE A 25 -15.99 -14.28 14.59
CA ILE A 25 -16.94 -15.39 14.71
C ILE A 25 -17.34 -15.55 16.19
N THR A 26 -17.56 -14.45 16.92
CA THR A 26 -18.34 -14.52 18.14
C THR A 26 -19.81 -14.55 17.70
N PRO A 27 -20.57 -15.62 17.98
CA PRO A 27 -22.00 -15.72 17.64
C PRO A 27 -22.88 -14.67 18.35
N ARG A 28 -22.29 -13.68 19.04
CA ARG A 28 -22.95 -12.72 19.93
C ARG A 28 -23.54 -11.51 19.21
N ASP A 29 -23.09 -11.19 17.99
CA ASP A 29 -23.62 -10.06 17.18
C ASP A 29 -24.27 -10.49 15.84
N ALA A 30 -24.46 -11.80 15.63
CA ALA A 30 -25.27 -12.29 14.53
C ALA A 30 -26.73 -11.80 14.70
N GLY A 31 -27.25 -11.08 13.71
CA GLY A 31 -28.66 -10.64 13.70
C GLY A 31 -28.95 -9.33 14.47
N ARG A 32 -27.97 -8.44 14.65
CA ARG A 32 -28.20 -7.05 15.11
C ARG A 32 -28.02 -6.06 13.96
N GLU A 33 -28.72 -4.91 14.00
CA GLU A 33 -28.59 -3.84 13.00
C GLU A 33 -27.17 -3.25 12.91
N THR A 34 -26.32 -3.50 13.92
CA THR A 34 -24.93 -3.06 14.01
C THR A 34 -23.92 -4.04 13.42
N CYS A 35 -24.35 -5.14 12.78
CA CYS A 35 -23.43 -6.14 12.24
C CYS A 35 -22.59 -5.54 11.10
N VAL A 36 -21.27 -5.49 11.28
CA VAL A 36 -20.32 -4.96 10.28
C VAL A 36 -19.75 -6.11 9.46
N TYR A 37 -19.61 -5.91 8.15
CA TYR A 37 -19.04 -6.89 7.24
C TYR A 37 -17.64 -7.31 7.74
N PRO A 38 -17.39 -8.62 7.96
CA PRO A 38 -16.20 -9.05 8.69
C PRO A 38 -14.96 -9.17 7.79
N LEU A 39 -15.09 -9.12 6.47
CA LEU A 39 -13.95 -9.22 5.55
C LEU A 39 -13.59 -7.85 4.96
N PRO A 40 -12.40 -7.71 4.36
CA PRO A 40 -12.05 -6.51 3.60
C PRO A 40 -13.05 -6.21 2.49
N GLU A 41 -13.31 -4.93 2.26
CA GLU A 41 -14.22 -4.50 1.21
C GLU A 41 -13.74 -5.01 -0.16
N PRO A 42 -14.64 -5.58 -1.00
CA PRO A 42 -14.26 -6.05 -2.32
C PRO A 42 -13.55 -4.99 -3.17
N GLN A 43 -13.93 -3.72 -3.01
CA GLN A 43 -13.32 -2.61 -3.74
C GLN A 43 -11.85 -2.42 -3.38
N ASP A 44 -11.47 -2.56 -2.10
CA ASP A 44 -10.09 -2.41 -1.65
C ASP A 44 -9.23 -3.57 -2.16
N LEU A 45 -9.77 -4.79 -2.18
CA LEU A 45 -9.13 -5.97 -2.75
C LEU A 45 -8.93 -5.82 -4.26
N PHE A 46 -9.93 -5.29 -4.96
CA PHE A 46 -9.81 -4.97 -6.38
C PHE A 46 -8.68 -3.97 -6.61
N GLN A 47 -8.61 -2.88 -5.85
CA GLN A 47 -7.52 -1.90 -5.97
C GLN A 47 -6.15 -2.52 -5.71
N ALA A 48 -6.02 -3.35 -4.67
CA ALA A 48 -4.79 -4.06 -4.37
C ALA A 48 -4.37 -5.00 -5.52
N SER A 49 -5.33 -5.65 -6.19
CA SER A 49 -5.07 -6.51 -7.34
C SER A 49 -4.50 -5.80 -8.57
N GLN A 50 -4.69 -4.48 -8.66
CA GLN A 50 -4.17 -3.67 -9.77
C GLN A 50 -2.77 -3.11 -9.50
N MET A 51 -2.23 -3.31 -8.29
CA MET A 51 -0.92 -2.80 -7.91
C MET A 51 0.22 -3.69 -8.42
N LYS A 52 1.39 -3.07 -8.64
CA LYS A 52 2.61 -3.74 -9.08
C LYS A 52 3.81 -3.21 -8.30
N PHE A 53 4.53 -4.10 -7.62
CA PHE A 53 5.72 -3.71 -6.85
C PHE A 53 6.80 -3.08 -7.74
N GLU A 54 6.92 -3.53 -8.99
CA GLU A 54 7.90 -3.06 -9.97
C GLU A 54 7.68 -1.61 -10.36
N ASP A 55 6.41 -1.18 -10.49
CA ASP A 55 6.06 0.20 -10.80
C ASP A 55 6.49 1.11 -9.65
N PHE A 56 6.26 0.70 -8.40
CA PHE A 56 6.68 1.45 -7.22
C PHE A 56 8.20 1.52 -7.07
N GLN A 57 8.90 0.41 -7.29
CA GLN A 57 10.36 0.40 -7.31
C GLN A 57 10.92 1.33 -8.41
N ARG A 58 10.29 1.35 -9.59
CA ARG A 58 10.69 2.25 -10.69
C ARG A 58 10.50 3.71 -10.29
N ASP A 59 9.37 4.05 -9.68
CA ASP A 59 9.07 5.42 -9.25
C ASP A 59 10.02 5.89 -8.15
N LEU A 60 10.33 5.04 -7.15
CA LEU A 60 11.30 5.38 -6.11
C LEU A 60 12.72 5.53 -6.67
N ARG A 61 13.16 4.66 -7.60
CA ARG A 61 14.45 4.81 -8.30
C ARG A 61 14.52 6.12 -9.09
N LYS A 62 13.41 6.51 -9.74
CA LYS A 62 13.33 7.79 -10.46
C LYS A 62 13.44 8.96 -9.48
N LEU A 63 12.67 8.94 -8.39
CA LEU A 63 12.70 9.96 -7.36
C LEU A 63 14.11 10.12 -6.74
N ARG A 64 14.82 9.01 -6.51
CA ARG A 64 16.22 9.02 -6.07
C ARG A 64 17.15 9.73 -7.07
N LYS A 65 17.00 9.44 -8.36
CA LYS A 65 17.79 10.09 -9.43
C LYS A 65 17.47 11.58 -9.51
N ASP A 66 16.19 11.95 -9.44
CA ASP A 66 15.76 13.36 -9.49
C ASP A 66 16.29 14.14 -8.28
N LEU A 67 16.17 13.56 -7.08
CA LEU A 67 16.66 14.15 -5.83
C LEU A 67 18.19 14.36 -5.86
N ASN A 68 18.95 13.37 -6.33
CA ASN A 68 20.40 13.51 -6.50
C ASN A 68 20.75 14.47 -7.65
N GLY A 69 19.95 14.49 -8.72
CA GLY A 69 20.12 15.39 -9.86
C GLY A 69 19.99 16.86 -9.48
N MET A 70 19.09 17.20 -8.55
CA MET A 70 18.96 18.55 -8.00
C MET A 70 20.22 19.04 -7.27
N VAL A 71 21.00 18.11 -6.69
CA VAL A 71 22.28 18.43 -6.04
C VAL A 71 23.38 18.67 -7.08
N VAL A 72 23.48 17.78 -8.07
CA VAL A 72 24.61 17.70 -9.01
C VAL A 72 24.49 18.68 -10.18
N ASN A 73 23.29 18.85 -10.74
CA ASN A 73 23.11 19.61 -11.98
C ASN A 73 22.52 20.98 -11.70
N LEU A 74 23.35 22.02 -11.77
CA LEU A 74 22.87 23.36 -12.08
C LEU A 74 23.92 24.13 -12.86
N PRO A 75 23.52 24.92 -13.88
CA PRO A 75 24.41 25.78 -14.63
C PRO A 75 24.70 27.01 -13.77
N TYR A 76 25.43 26.81 -12.66
CA TYR A 76 25.91 27.91 -11.80
C TYR A 76 26.76 28.93 -12.60
N LYS A 77 27.29 28.50 -13.74
CA LYS A 77 28.00 29.34 -14.72
C LYS A 77 27.07 30.23 -15.59
N ALA A 78 25.76 30.00 -15.62
CA ALA A 78 24.83 30.69 -16.52
C ALA A 78 24.15 31.94 -15.91
N PHE A 79 24.36 32.25 -14.63
CA PHE A 79 23.74 33.40 -13.97
C PHE A 79 24.76 34.52 -13.69
N PRO A 80 24.52 35.77 -14.11
CA PRO A 80 25.38 36.91 -13.76
C PRO A 80 25.07 37.49 -12.37
N GLY A 81 26.12 37.93 -11.66
CA GLY A 81 26.02 38.81 -10.48
C GLY A 81 25.13 38.32 -9.33
N ILE A 82 24.18 39.16 -8.90
CA ILE A 82 23.26 38.94 -7.77
C ILE A 82 22.38 37.70 -7.93
N LEU A 83 21.99 37.35 -9.16
CA LEU A 83 21.20 36.14 -9.41
C LEU A 83 21.98 34.88 -9.05
N LYS A 84 23.30 34.87 -9.27
CA LYS A 84 24.20 33.77 -8.87
C LYS A 84 24.29 33.63 -7.36
N LEU A 85 24.33 34.75 -6.63
CA LEU A 85 24.36 34.75 -5.17
C LEU A 85 23.03 34.26 -4.58
N LEU A 86 21.91 34.80 -5.06
CA LEU A 86 20.56 34.39 -4.63
C LEU A 86 20.32 32.91 -4.91
N PHE A 87 20.74 32.45 -6.09
CA PHE A 87 20.67 31.04 -6.49
C PHE A 87 21.54 30.13 -5.60
N THR A 88 22.74 30.57 -5.23
CA THR A 88 23.62 29.82 -4.33
C THR A 88 23.04 29.73 -2.93
N GLN A 89 22.44 30.82 -2.43
CA GLN A 89 21.80 30.87 -1.11
C GLN A 89 20.55 30.00 -1.03
N THR A 90 19.68 30.02 -2.04
CA THR A 90 18.50 29.14 -2.10
C THR A 90 18.91 27.68 -2.24
N LYS A 91 19.96 27.38 -3.01
CA LYS A 91 20.53 26.01 -3.09
C LYS A 91 21.10 25.55 -1.74
N LEU A 92 21.82 26.41 -1.03
CA LEU A 92 22.33 26.10 0.32
C LEU A 92 21.18 25.84 1.30
N LEU A 93 20.14 26.66 1.27
CA LEU A 93 18.94 26.46 2.08
C LEU A 93 18.27 25.12 1.76
N PHE A 94 18.12 24.80 0.48
CA PHE A 94 17.58 23.51 0.03
C PHE A 94 18.43 22.33 0.50
N LEU A 95 19.76 22.39 0.31
CA LEU A 95 20.68 21.32 0.70
C LEU A 95 20.78 21.11 2.21
N LEU A 96 20.65 22.17 3.00
CA LEU A 96 20.79 22.10 4.45
C LEU A 96 19.47 21.69 5.13
N ILE A 97 18.34 22.24 4.66
CA ILE A 97 17.05 22.10 5.35
C ILE A 97 16.16 21.03 4.71
N TYR A 98 16.04 21.02 3.38
CA TYR A 98 15.01 20.23 2.70
C TYR A 98 15.55 18.89 2.18
N PHE A 99 16.80 18.86 1.73
CA PHE A 99 17.40 17.68 1.15
C PHE A 99 17.59 16.52 2.15
N PRO A 100 18.12 16.71 3.37
CA PRO A 100 18.28 15.62 4.32
C PRO A 100 16.96 14.92 4.68
N PRO A 101 15.86 15.61 5.07
CA PRO A 101 14.62 14.92 5.39
C PRO A 101 13.98 14.27 4.15
N ALA A 102 14.09 14.88 2.97
CA ALA A 102 13.59 14.25 1.73
C ALA A 102 14.34 12.96 1.41
N LYS A 103 15.66 12.91 1.65
CA LYS A 103 16.47 11.71 1.48
C LYS A 103 16.12 10.64 2.51
N THR A 104 16.00 10.99 3.78
CA THR A 104 15.60 10.06 4.85
C THR A 104 14.21 9.48 4.60
N GLU A 105 13.25 10.32 4.18
CA GLU A 105 11.91 9.87 3.82
C GLU A 105 11.99 8.90 2.64
N LEU A 106 12.70 9.23 1.56
CA LEU A 106 12.88 8.32 0.42
C LEU A 106 13.45 6.95 0.83
N GLU A 107 14.50 6.92 1.64
CA GLU A 107 15.09 5.69 2.17
C GLU A 107 14.10 4.89 3.03
N THR A 108 13.28 5.59 3.82
CA THR A 108 12.20 4.99 4.61
C THR A 108 11.16 4.33 3.71
N GLN A 109 10.76 4.99 2.62
CA GLN A 109 9.76 4.47 1.69
C GLN A 109 10.28 3.26 0.90
N GLU A 110 11.56 3.27 0.51
CA GLU A 110 12.21 2.12 -0.13
C GLU A 110 12.23 0.92 0.80
N LYS A 111 12.62 1.11 2.07
CA LYS A 111 12.60 0.03 3.07
C LYS A 111 11.18 -0.49 3.31
N GLN A 112 10.21 0.40 3.46
CA GLN A 112 8.80 0.00 3.64
C GLN A 112 8.27 -0.81 2.46
N LEU A 113 8.67 -0.47 1.23
CA LEU A 113 8.29 -1.24 0.04
C LEU A 113 8.91 -2.65 0.06
N GLU A 114 10.18 -2.76 0.43
CA GLU A 114 10.87 -4.06 0.56
C GLU A 114 10.24 -4.94 1.65
N ASP A 115 10.00 -4.39 2.84
CA ASP A 115 9.36 -5.10 3.95
C ASP A 115 7.93 -5.55 3.58
N THR A 116 7.16 -4.67 2.93
CA THR A 116 5.80 -4.98 2.45
C THR A 116 5.81 -6.10 1.42
N HIS A 117 6.76 -6.08 0.48
CA HIS A 117 6.88 -7.11 -0.53
C HIS A 117 7.23 -8.47 0.10
N LYS A 118 8.15 -8.49 1.06
CA LYS A 118 8.51 -9.70 1.80
C LYS A 118 7.30 -10.31 2.53
N ILE A 119 6.56 -9.48 3.28
CA ILE A 119 5.34 -9.92 4.01
C ILE A 119 4.30 -10.49 3.02
N PHE A 120 4.12 -9.86 1.86
CA PHE A 120 3.21 -10.33 0.83
C PHE A 120 3.60 -11.71 0.28
N LEU A 121 4.90 -11.97 0.07
CA LEU A 121 5.37 -13.27 -0.39
C LEU A 121 5.19 -14.34 0.70
N GLU A 122 5.49 -14.03 1.96
CA GLU A 122 5.23 -14.93 3.10
C GLU A 122 3.74 -15.28 3.23
N LEU A 123 2.85 -14.29 3.03
CA LEU A 123 1.40 -14.49 2.99
C LEU A 123 0.99 -15.39 1.81
N SER A 124 1.53 -15.15 0.63
CA SER A 124 1.24 -15.98 -0.55
C SER A 124 1.63 -17.43 -0.32
N LEU A 125 2.76 -17.66 0.37
CA LEU A 125 3.22 -18.99 0.76
C LEU A 125 2.31 -19.64 1.82
N SER A 126 1.85 -18.90 2.83
CA SER A 126 0.99 -19.46 3.88
C SER A 126 -0.36 -19.94 3.33
N PHE A 127 -0.88 -19.26 2.31
CA PHE A 127 -2.08 -19.67 1.57
C PHE A 127 -1.80 -20.63 0.41
N SER A 128 -0.56 -21.09 0.24
CA SER A 128 -0.13 -22.01 -0.82
C SER A 128 -0.45 -21.50 -2.24
N VAL A 129 -0.49 -20.19 -2.43
CA VAL A 129 -0.73 -19.56 -3.73
C VAL A 129 0.53 -19.69 -4.58
N LYS A 130 0.36 -20.18 -5.80
CA LYS A 130 1.45 -20.35 -6.76
C LYS A 130 1.43 -19.22 -7.80
N PRO A 131 2.61 -18.77 -8.27
CA PRO A 131 2.68 -17.81 -9.37
C PRO A 131 2.02 -18.37 -10.63
N LYS A 132 1.36 -17.50 -11.41
CA LYS A 132 0.79 -17.88 -12.71
C LYS A 132 1.89 -18.05 -13.75
N ALA A 133 1.56 -18.70 -14.87
CA ALA A 133 2.50 -18.89 -15.98
C ALA A 133 3.04 -17.53 -16.48
N GLY A 134 4.36 -17.38 -16.50
CA GLY A 134 5.04 -16.14 -16.86
C GLY A 134 5.37 -15.21 -15.68
N GLU A 135 4.87 -15.50 -14.48
CA GLU A 135 5.24 -14.79 -13.26
C GLU A 135 6.46 -15.45 -12.59
N LYS A 136 7.42 -14.64 -12.11
CA LYS A 136 8.57 -15.15 -11.33
C LYS A 136 8.20 -15.42 -9.87
N GLU A 137 7.34 -14.56 -9.34
CA GLU A 137 6.80 -14.61 -7.98
C GLU A 137 5.30 -14.30 -8.04
N VAL A 138 4.55 -14.63 -6.99
CA VAL A 138 3.11 -14.36 -6.95
C VAL A 138 2.90 -12.86 -7.11
N SER A 139 2.02 -12.44 -8.02
CA SER A 139 1.69 -11.02 -8.15
C SER A 139 0.54 -10.61 -7.21
N PRO A 140 0.43 -9.33 -6.82
CA PRO A 140 -0.76 -8.81 -6.13
C PRO A 140 -2.05 -9.17 -6.87
N ASN A 141 -2.04 -9.17 -8.20
CA ASN A 141 -3.19 -9.59 -9.00
C ASN A 141 -3.56 -11.06 -8.72
N THR A 142 -2.59 -11.97 -8.84
CA THR A 142 -2.81 -13.40 -8.61
C THR A 142 -3.41 -13.69 -7.24
N PHE A 143 -2.95 -12.99 -6.19
CA PHE A 143 -3.48 -13.17 -4.84
C PHE A 143 -4.82 -12.44 -4.62
N PHE A 144 -4.88 -11.13 -4.87
CA PHE A 144 -6.03 -10.31 -4.49
C PHE A 144 -7.23 -10.44 -5.42
N SER A 145 -7.07 -10.83 -6.68
CA SER A 145 -8.24 -11.08 -7.55
C SER A 145 -9.07 -12.25 -7.04
N PHE A 146 -8.43 -13.32 -6.56
CA PHE A 146 -9.13 -14.43 -5.92
C PHE A 146 -9.88 -13.99 -4.65
N TRP A 147 -9.21 -13.22 -3.79
CA TRP A 147 -9.85 -12.69 -2.58
C TRP A 147 -10.97 -11.70 -2.86
N HIS A 148 -10.84 -10.90 -3.92
CA HIS A 148 -11.88 -9.99 -4.38
C HIS A 148 -13.16 -10.74 -4.76
N GLU A 149 -13.03 -11.80 -5.56
CA GLU A 149 -14.15 -12.67 -5.94
C GLU A 149 -14.79 -13.31 -4.69
N PHE A 150 -13.97 -13.92 -3.83
CA PHE A 150 -14.43 -14.54 -2.59
C PHE A 150 -15.17 -13.55 -1.67
N SER A 151 -14.59 -12.36 -1.44
CA SER A 151 -15.21 -11.34 -0.59
C SER A 151 -16.49 -10.79 -1.22
N THR A 152 -16.57 -10.68 -2.55
CA THR A 152 -17.80 -10.25 -3.22
C THR A 152 -18.93 -11.23 -2.95
N ASP A 153 -18.69 -12.51 -3.20
CA ASP A 153 -19.68 -13.57 -2.98
C ASP A 153 -20.08 -13.69 -1.51
N PHE A 154 -19.09 -13.66 -0.60
CA PHE A 154 -19.33 -13.73 0.83
C PHE A 154 -20.15 -12.53 1.33
N LYS A 155 -19.89 -11.32 0.82
CA LYS A 155 -20.65 -10.12 1.17
C LYS A 155 -22.11 -10.20 0.77
N ASP A 156 -22.38 -10.75 -0.41
CA ASP A 156 -23.76 -10.93 -0.89
C ASP A 156 -24.52 -11.95 -0.06
N GLN A 157 -23.88 -13.06 0.31
CA GLN A 157 -24.47 -14.04 1.23
C GLN A 157 -24.70 -13.43 2.62
N TRP A 158 -23.71 -12.73 3.17
CA TRP A 158 -23.80 -12.09 4.48
C TRP A 158 -24.96 -11.07 4.56
N LYS A 159 -25.15 -10.24 3.52
CA LYS A 159 -26.29 -9.32 3.43
C LYS A 159 -27.64 -10.05 3.40
N LYS A 160 -27.74 -11.13 2.62
CA LYS A 160 -28.98 -11.94 2.54
C LYS A 160 -29.32 -12.56 3.91
N GLN A 161 -28.34 -13.17 4.57
CA GLN A 161 -28.53 -13.80 5.88
C GLN A 161 -28.90 -12.77 6.97
N ASN A 162 -28.26 -11.60 6.99
CA ASN A 162 -28.62 -10.55 7.94
C ASN A 162 -30.05 -10.04 7.71
N LYS A 163 -30.49 -9.92 6.46
CA LYS A 163 -31.88 -9.51 6.15
C LYS A 163 -32.90 -10.55 6.64
N LEU A 164 -32.64 -11.84 6.44
CA LEU A 164 -33.52 -12.91 6.92
C LEU A 164 -33.61 -12.92 8.45
N MET A 165 -32.49 -12.82 9.17
CA MET A 165 -32.49 -12.79 10.63
C MET A 165 -33.21 -11.56 11.23
N LEU A 166 -33.27 -10.44 10.49
CA LEU A 166 -34.06 -9.27 10.91
C LEU A 166 -35.55 -9.45 10.64
N GLN A 167 -35.95 -10.28 9.68
CA GLN A 167 -37.35 -10.56 9.35
C GLN A 167 -37.96 -11.67 10.22
N GLU A 168 -37.13 -12.53 10.82
CA GLU A 168 -37.53 -13.56 11.79
C GLU A 168 -37.70 -13.01 13.23
N ARG A 169 -37.54 -11.70 13.43
CA ARG A 169 -37.86 -10.98 14.68
C ARG A 169 -39.23 -10.33 14.61
#